data_AF-A0A455UCS3-F1
#
_entry.id   AF-A0A455UCS3-F1
#
_cell.length_a   1.000
_cell.length_b   1.000
_cell.length_c   1.000
_cell.angle_alpha   90.00
_cell.angle_beta   90.00
_cell.angle_gamma   90.00
#
_symmetry.space_group_name_H-M   'P 1'
#
loop_
_entity.id
_entity.type
_entity.pdbx_description
1 polymer ?
#
loop_
_entity_poly.entity_id
_entity_poly.type
_entity_poly.pdbx_seq_one_letter_code
_entity_poly.pdbx_strand_id
1 'polypeptide(L)'
;MLGENTEEGKAKFLEDLENTHRLFKGYVAERRPAMDIDKLATGEIWYGSEALSNLLVDSVGTSEAYLVERMVEAQVFAVKLEPQKTMTRKLGLAVSAGVESATLKVLGLIDAAGWQRR
;
A
#
# COMPACT_ATOMS: atom_id res chain seq x y z
N MET A 1 -1.50 15.32 -19.83
CA MET A 1 -1.87 16.73 -19.65
C MET A 1 -2.84 16.77 -18.48
N LEU A 2 -2.57 17.60 -17.46
CA LEU A 2 -3.55 17.87 -16.40
C LEU A 2 -4.70 18.66 -17.06
N GLY A 3 -5.92 18.13 -17.01
CA GLY A 3 -7.08 18.70 -17.70
C GLY A 3 -7.45 20.09 -17.18
N GLU A 4 -8.10 20.90 -18.01
CA GLU A 4 -8.59 22.23 -17.64
C GLU A 4 -9.58 22.13 -16.46
N ASN A 5 -9.43 23.04 -15.49
CA ASN A 5 -10.27 23.07 -14.30
C ASN A 5 -11.59 23.80 -14.60
N THR A 6 -12.52 23.12 -15.27
CA THR A 6 -13.86 23.67 -15.57
C THR A 6 -14.75 23.65 -14.32
N GLU A 7 -15.72 24.56 -14.23
CA GLU A 7 -16.68 24.58 -13.11
C GLU A 7 -17.49 23.28 -13.03
N GLU A 8 -17.84 22.70 -14.17
CA GLU A 8 -18.51 21.39 -14.26
C GLU A 8 -17.62 20.25 -13.74
N GLY A 9 -16.34 20.26 -14.09
CA GLY A 9 -15.36 19.29 -13.61
C GLY A 9 -15.15 19.40 -12.09
N LYS A 10 -15.12 20.62 -11.56
CA LYS A 10 -15.03 20.88 -10.13
C LYS A 10 -16.30 20.42 -9.39
N ALA A 11 -17.48 20.69 -9.94
CA ALA A 11 -18.75 20.26 -9.35
C ALA A 11 -18.83 18.72 -9.27
N LYS A 12 -18.50 18.03 -10.36
CA LYS A 12 -18.46 16.56 -10.37
C LYS A 12 -17.43 16.00 -9.39
N PHE A 13 -16.25 16.62 -9.29
CA PHE A 13 -15.24 16.19 -8.34
C PHE A 13 -15.71 16.30 -6.88
N LEU A 14 -16.41 17.38 -6.53
CA LEU A 14 -16.99 17.55 -5.20
C LEU A 14 -18.06 16.48 -4.90
N GLU A 15 -18.94 16.21 -5.86
CA GLU A 15 -19.94 15.14 -5.76
C GLU A 15 -19.29 13.76 -5.54
N ASP A 16 -18.27 13.42 -6.33
CA ASP A 16 -17.53 12.16 -6.22
C ASP A 16 -16.82 12.05 -4.85
N LEU A 17 -16.27 13.15 -4.35
CA LEU A 17 -15.62 13.22 -3.04
C LEU A 17 -16.60 13.00 -1.89
N GLU A 18 -17.73 13.70 -1.89
CA GLU A 18 -18.79 13.55 -0.88
C GLU A 18 -19.38 12.13 -0.89
N ASN A 19 -19.62 11.59 -2.08
CA ASN A 19 -20.11 10.23 -2.23
C ASN A 19 -19.11 9.20 -1.66
N THR A 20 -17.82 9.37 -1.96
CA THR A 20 -16.75 8.52 -1.42
C THR A 20 -16.68 8.60 0.10
N HIS A 21 -16.76 9.80 0.67
CA HIS A 21 -16.76 10.00 2.12
C HIS A 21 -17.97 9.34 2.79
N ARG A 22 -19.16 9.48 2.22
CA ARG A 22 -20.37 8.80 2.69
C ARG A 22 -20.23 7.28 2.69
N LEU A 23 -19.71 6.70 1.60
CA LEU A 23 -19.46 5.26 1.50
C LEU A 23 -18.45 4.79 2.54
N PHE A 24 -17.37 5.55 2.76
CA PHE A 24 -16.39 5.27 3.80
C PHE A 24 -17.03 5.26 5.19
N LYS A 25 -17.80 6.29 5.55
CA LYS A 25 -18.51 6.35 6.85
C LYS A 25 -19.43 5.14 7.05
N GLY A 26 -20.19 4.78 6.01
CA GLY A 26 -21.07 3.60 6.04
C GLY A 26 -20.31 2.29 6.27
N TYR A 27 -19.21 2.07 5.54
CA TYR A 27 -18.38 0.88 5.67
C TYR A 27 -17.81 0.70 7.09
N VAL A 28 -17.35 1.80 7.70
CA VAL A 28 -16.76 1.76 9.05
C VAL A 28 -17.85 1.59 10.11
N ALA A 29 -18.96 2.32 10.00
CA ALA A 29 -20.08 2.23 10.96
C ALA A 29 -20.69 0.83 11.04
N GLU A 30 -20.79 0.13 9.91
CA GLU A 30 -21.26 -1.27 9.86
C GLU A 30 -20.39 -2.22 10.70
N ARG A 31 -19.08 -2.00 10.73
CA ARG A 31 -18.11 -2.86 11.45
C ARG A 31 -17.84 -2.42 12.88
N ARG A 32 -18.08 -1.14 13.19
CA ARG A 32 -17.88 -0.54 14.51
C ARG A 32 -19.15 0.21 14.95
N PRO A 33 -20.26 -0.51 15.23
CA PRO A 33 -21.55 0.12 15.55
C PRO A 33 -21.54 0.90 16.88
N ALA A 34 -20.61 0.61 17.78
CA ALA A 34 -20.45 1.33 19.04
C ALA A 34 -19.68 2.67 18.89
N MET A 35 -19.11 2.93 17.71
CA MET A 35 -18.28 4.11 17.45
C MET A 35 -19.11 5.25 16.84
N ASP A 36 -18.89 6.48 17.30
CA ASP A 36 -19.53 7.69 16.74
C ASP A 36 -18.79 8.16 15.48
N ILE A 37 -19.16 7.58 14.34
CA ILE A 37 -18.48 7.85 13.05
C ILE A 37 -18.59 9.32 12.61
N ASP A 38 -19.69 10.00 12.92
CA ASP A 38 -19.91 11.37 12.45
C ASP A 38 -19.04 12.38 13.21
N LYS A 39 -18.67 12.09 14.46
CA LYS A 39 -17.70 12.90 15.20
C LYS A 39 -16.24 12.64 14.84
N LEU A 40 -15.92 11.44 14.33
CA LEU A 40 -14.53 11.01 14.13
C LEU A 40 -14.05 11.09 12.67
N ALA A 41 -14.96 11.05 11.69
CA ALA A 41 -14.64 11.07 10.27
C ALA A 41 -14.37 12.50 9.72
N THR A 42 -13.62 13.31 10.48
CA THR A 42 -13.29 14.72 10.20
C THR A 42 -12.05 14.91 9.31
N GLY A 43 -11.25 13.85 9.13
CA GLY A 43 -9.95 13.91 8.45
C GLY A 43 -8.78 14.21 9.39
N GLU A 44 -9.03 14.28 10.70
CA GLU A 44 -8.00 14.43 11.72
C GLU A 44 -7.19 13.14 11.91
N ILE A 45 -5.99 13.31 12.49
CA ILE A 45 -5.08 12.21 12.80
C ILE A 45 -5.25 11.86 14.28
N TRP A 46 -5.36 10.57 14.57
CA TRP A 46 -5.48 10.04 15.93
C TRP A 46 -4.25 9.20 16.27
N TYR A 47 -3.61 9.49 17.40
CA TYR A 47 -2.55 8.61 17.92
C TYR A 47 -3.14 7.33 18.52
N GLY A 48 -2.35 6.26 18.60
CA GLY A 48 -2.85 4.92 18.98
C GLY A 48 -3.66 4.89 20.28
N SER A 49 -3.24 5.63 21.31
CA SER A 49 -3.98 5.74 22.58
C SER A 49 -5.33 6.46 22.45
N GLU A 50 -5.39 7.49 21.60
CA GLU A 50 -6.63 8.23 21.32
C GLU A 50 -7.56 7.38 20.45
N ALA A 51 -7.00 6.70 19.45
CA ALA A 51 -7.73 5.77 18.59
C ALA A 51 -8.39 4.66 19.39
N LEU A 52 -7.71 4.12 20.40
CA LEU A 52 -8.29 3.12 21.29
C LEU A 52 -9.46 3.69 22.10
N SER A 53 -9.27 4.89 22.66
CA SER A 53 -10.31 5.57 23.48
C SER A 53 -11.55 5.92 22.66
N ASN A 54 -11.38 6.25 21.37
CA ASN A 54 -12.44 6.57 20.42
C ASN A 54 -12.99 5.34 19.67
N LEU A 55 -12.60 4.12 20.07
CA LEU A 55 -13.03 2.87 19.43
C LEU A 55 -12.69 2.79 17.94
N LEU A 56 -11.62 3.44 17.48
CA LEU A 56 -11.09 3.35 16.11
C LEU A 56 -10.22 2.10 15.92
N VAL A 57 -9.62 1.59 17.01
CA VAL A 57 -8.85 0.34 17.06
C VAL A 57 -9.27 -0.48 18.27
N ASP A 58 -8.96 -1.77 18.28
CA ASP A 58 -9.37 -2.68 19.37
C ASP A 58 -8.28 -2.82 20.44
N SER A 59 -7.02 -2.62 20.07
CA SER A 59 -5.88 -2.62 20.99
C SER A 59 -4.69 -1.87 20.42
N VAL A 60 -3.71 -1.55 21.27
CA VAL A 60 -2.42 -0.97 20.89
C VAL A 60 -1.32 -1.94 21.31
N GLY A 61 -0.44 -2.30 20.37
CA GLY A 61 0.64 -3.24 20.63
C GLY A 61 1.59 -3.38 19.44
N THR A 62 2.56 -4.27 19.58
CA THR A 62 3.47 -4.62 18.49
C THR A 62 2.91 -5.77 17.66
N SER A 63 3.37 -5.87 16.41
CA SER A 63 3.01 -7.00 15.53
C SER A 63 3.42 -8.35 16.13
N GLU A 64 4.54 -8.40 16.84
CA GLU A 64 5.02 -9.61 17.54
C GLU A 64 4.05 -10.03 18.65
N ALA A 65 3.65 -9.09 19.51
CA ALA A 65 2.70 -9.37 20.60
C ALA A 65 1.37 -9.93 20.06
N TYR A 66 0.86 -9.34 18.97
CA TYR A 66 -0.36 -9.83 18.30
C TYR A 66 -0.22 -11.28 17.81
N LEU A 67 0.92 -11.63 17.19
CA LEU A 67 1.14 -12.98 16.69
C LEU A 67 1.24 -14.00 17.83
N VAL A 68 1.95 -13.66 18.91
CA VAL A 68 2.07 -14.51 20.11
C VAL A 68 0.70 -14.76 20.73
N GLU A 69 -0.16 -13.74 20.81
CA GLU A 69 -1.52 -13.88 21.32
C GLU A 69 -2.36 -14.83 20.43
N ARG A 70 -2.30 -14.66 19.11
CA ARG A 70 -3.04 -15.51 18.16
C ARG A 70 -2.55 -16.95 18.10
N MET A 71 -1.28 -17.22 18.44
CA MET A 71 -0.74 -18.58 18.55
C MET A 71 -1.40 -19.42 19.66
N VAL A 72 -2.06 -18.80 20.64
CA VAL A 72 -2.81 -19.51 21.67
C VAL A 72 -4.12 -20.08 21.11
N GLU A 73 -4.75 -19.37 20.17
CA GLU A 73 -6.08 -19.68 19.64
C GLU A 73 -6.03 -20.42 18.29
N ALA A 74 -4.93 -20.31 17.55
CA ALA A 74 -4.80 -20.85 16.21
C ALA A 74 -3.55 -21.72 16.07
N GLN A 75 -3.64 -22.77 15.25
CA GLN A 75 -2.48 -23.58 14.88
C GLN A 75 -1.61 -22.81 13.89
N VAL A 76 -0.40 -22.46 14.31
CA VAL A 76 0.56 -21.73 13.49
C VAL A 76 1.54 -22.69 12.83
N PHE A 77 1.53 -22.72 11.49
CA PHE A 77 2.37 -23.62 10.69
C PHE A 77 3.75 -23.02 10.35
N ALA A 78 3.82 -21.72 10.11
CA ALA A 78 5.06 -21.01 9.82
C ALA A 78 4.94 -19.51 10.14
N VAL A 79 5.97 -18.95 10.75
CA VAL A 79 6.13 -17.50 10.95
C VAL A 79 7.51 -17.11 10.44
N LYS A 80 7.58 -16.07 9.62
CA LYS A 80 8.84 -15.52 9.12
C LYS A 80 8.86 -14.01 9.32
N LEU A 81 9.88 -13.52 10.00
CA LEU A 81 10.21 -12.11 10.05
C LEU A 81 10.81 -11.71 8.70
N GLU A 82 10.18 -10.77 8.02
CA GLU A 82 10.73 -10.23 6.78
C GLU A 82 11.69 -9.09 7.12
N PRO A 83 12.99 -9.20 6.79
CA PRO A 83 13.94 -8.14 7.07
C PRO A 83 13.58 -6.89 6.26
N GLN A 84 13.82 -5.72 6.86
CA GLN A 84 13.67 -4.43 6.18
C GLN A 84 14.43 -4.46 4.85
N LYS A 85 13.73 -4.17 3.75
CA LYS A 85 14.36 -4.10 2.42
C LYS A 85 15.30 -2.89 2.40
N THR A 86 16.57 -3.12 2.66
CA THR A 86 17.61 -2.09 2.57
C THR A 86 17.66 -1.51 1.15
N MET A 87 17.91 -0.20 1.03
CA MET A 87 18.03 0.50 -0.25
C MET A 87 19.08 -0.15 -1.16
N THR A 88 20.12 -0.74 -0.59
CA THR A 88 21.13 -1.54 -1.30
C THR A 88 20.53 -2.74 -2.04
N ARG A 89 19.51 -3.41 -1.48
CA ARG A 89 18.82 -4.51 -2.18
C ARG A 89 18.02 -4.00 -3.38
N LYS A 90 17.44 -2.79 -3.30
CA LYS A 90 16.74 -2.17 -4.45
C LYS A 90 17.73 -1.78 -5.55
N LEU A 91 18.91 -1.24 -5.18
CA LEU A 91 19.97 -0.91 -6.14
C LEU A 91 20.57 -2.15 -6.80
N GLY A 92 20.83 -3.23 -6.05
CA GLY A 92 21.34 -4.49 -6.59
C GLY A 92 20.42 -5.11 -7.64
N LEU A 93 19.10 -5.02 -7.45
CA LEU A 93 18.11 -5.48 -8.44
C LEU A 93 18.13 -4.65 -9.72
N ALA A 94 18.30 -3.33 -9.62
CA ALA A 94 18.41 -2.45 -10.78
C ALA A 94 19.71 -2.70 -11.58
N VAL A 95 20.83 -2.95 -10.89
CA VAL A 95 22.10 -3.30 -11.53
C VAL A 95 22.01 -4.64 -12.25
N SER A 96 21.40 -5.66 -11.64
CA SER A 96 21.20 -6.97 -12.26
C SER A 96 20.41 -6.87 -13.57
N ALA A 97 19.30 -6.11 -13.58
CA ALA A 97 18.50 -5.91 -14.78
C ALA A 97 19.25 -5.14 -15.89
N GLY A 98 20.12 -4.21 -15.50
CA GLY A 98 20.99 -3.48 -16.44
C GLY A 98 22.04 -4.37 -17.10
N VAL A 99 22.64 -5.30 -16.35
CA VAL A 99 23.64 -6.24 -16.88
C VAL A 99 23.01 -7.24 -17.85
N GLU A 100 21.84 -7.80 -17.51
CA GLU A 100 21.12 -8.73 -18.38
C GLU A 100 20.69 -8.08 -19.71
N SER A 101 20.23 -6.82 -19.63
CA SER A 101 19.87 -6.06 -20.83
C SER A 101 21.09 -5.73 -21.71
N ALA A 102 22.27 -5.54 -21.09
CA ALA A 102 23.50 -5.25 -21.82
C ALA A 102 24.06 -6.51 -22.51
N THR A 103 24.04 -7.67 -21.84
CA THR A 103 24.50 -8.93 -22.44
C THR A 103 23.61 -9.36 -23.61
N LEU A 104 22.29 -9.23 -23.49
CA LEU A 104 21.36 -9.51 -24.59
C LEU A 104 21.58 -8.59 -25.80
N LYS A 105 21.87 -7.30 -25.58
CA LYS A 105 22.21 -6.37 -26.67
C LYS A 105 23.53 -6.72 -27.35
N VAL A 106 24.55 -7.10 -26.59
CA VAL A 106 25.85 -7.49 -27.15
C VAL A 106 25.73 -8.78 -27.97
N LEU A 107 24.99 -9.78 -27.47
CA LEU A 107 24.72 -11.01 -28.21
C LEU A 107 23.94 -10.72 -29.50
N GLY A 108 22.90 -9.90 -29.43
CA GLY A 108 22.13 -9.48 -30.61
C GLY A 108 22.97 -8.72 -31.64
N LEU A 109 23.93 -7.90 -31.22
CA LEU A 109 24.85 -7.20 -32.11
C LEU A 109 25.86 -8.15 -32.78
N ILE A 110 26.34 -9.17 -32.07
CA ILE A 110 27.24 -10.19 -32.62
C ILE A 110 26.51 -11.07 -33.63
N ASP A 111 25.28 -11.48 -33.33
CA ASP A 111 24.43 -12.24 -34.26
C ASP A 111 24.11 -11.41 -35.51
N ALA A 112 23.76 -10.13 -35.36
CA ALA A 112 23.51 -9.23 -36.48
C ALA A 112 24.75 -9.03 -37.38
N ALA A 113 25.95 -8.95 -36.79
CA ALA A 113 27.21 -8.84 -37.52
C ALA A 113 27.59 -10.15 -38.24
N GLY A 114 27.21 -11.31 -37.70
CA GLY A 114 27.43 -12.62 -38.32
C GLY A 114 26.62 -12.83 -39.62
N TRP A 115 25.49 -12.14 -39.77
CA TRP A 115 24.62 -12.29 -40.94
C TRP A 115 25.15 -11.54 -42.19
N GLN A 116 26.03 -10.54 -42.03
CA GLN A 116 26.64 -9.80 -43.15
C GLN A 116 27.82 -10.55 -43.84
N ARG A 117 28.20 -11.75 -43.36
CA ARG A 117 29.30 -12.55 -43.93
C ARG A 117 28.83 -13.80 -44.72
N ARG A 118 27.58 -13.86 -45.17
CA ARG A 118 27.10 -14.85 -46.13
C ARG A 118 26.51 -14.20 -47.37
#